data_AF-A0A2V9LTR2-F1
#
_entry.id   AF-A0A2V9LTR2-F1
#
_cell.length_a   1.000
_cell.length_b   1.000
_cell.length_c   1.000
_cell.angle_alpha   90.00
_cell.angle_beta   90.00
_cell.angle_gamma   90.00
#
_symmetry.space_group_name_H-M   'P 1'
#
loop_
_entity.id
_entity.type
_entity.pdbx_description
1 polymer ?
#
loop_
_entity_poly.entity_id
_entity_poly.type
_entity_poly.pdbx_seq_one_letter_code
_entity_poly.pdbx_strand_id
1 'polypeptide(L)'
;MATKLTPSFGKISMEPGAIEKLSVESAAPPASTRLASLDAFRGFIMFWIVGGAELMEGFQRLGHNFVTDGIVAQLNHTPWQGLRFYDCIWPSFMLMVGMSVPFSYSKHAQTETHREMTLCAFRRTVVLFLLGSLRESVSLGSPYLVELSSALQPIAIAYFVAFLVVRKSPRFQAALAALILAGHALLLALVSAPGIPAGTYELNHNLVNYVDVALFGSHWEAWRYAGVGNCPEHNPNDFDHTLGSAARRAVEE
;
A
#
# COMPACT_ATOMS: atom_id res chain seq x y z
N MET A 1 -25.81 74.07 -53.22
CA MET A 1 -25.61 74.41 -51.79
C MET A 1 -25.71 73.11 -51.01
N ALA A 2 -24.58 72.44 -50.76
CA ALA A 2 -24.52 71.19 -49.99
C ALA A 2 -23.42 71.35 -48.94
N THR A 3 -23.86 71.47 -47.69
CA THR A 3 -23.07 71.86 -46.52
C THR A 3 -22.42 70.61 -45.91
N LYS A 4 -21.10 70.66 -45.71
CA LYS A 4 -20.32 69.67 -44.95
C LYS A 4 -20.75 69.72 -43.48
N LEU A 5 -20.99 68.56 -42.86
CA LEU A 5 -21.10 68.40 -41.41
C LEU A 5 -20.10 67.31 -40.96
N THR A 6 -19.02 67.76 -40.33
CA THR A 6 -18.10 66.94 -39.53
C THR A 6 -18.71 66.69 -38.15
N PRO A 7 -18.59 65.49 -37.56
CA PRO A 7 -19.04 65.26 -36.19
C PRO A 7 -18.02 65.79 -35.18
N SER A 8 -18.54 66.55 -34.22
CA SER A 8 -17.82 67.06 -33.04
C SER A 8 -17.51 65.91 -32.07
N PHE A 9 -16.24 65.68 -31.78
CA PHE A 9 -15.82 64.79 -30.71
C PHE A 9 -16.00 65.51 -29.37
N GLY A 10 -17.02 65.09 -28.61
CA GLY A 10 -17.21 65.50 -27.23
C GLY A 10 -16.03 65.06 -26.37
N LYS A 11 -15.45 66.01 -25.63
CA LYS A 11 -14.46 65.74 -24.59
C LYS A 11 -15.12 64.94 -23.48
N ILE A 12 -14.75 63.67 -23.33
CA ILE A 12 -15.04 62.89 -22.14
C ILE A 12 -13.95 63.23 -21.12
N SER A 13 -14.28 64.06 -20.13
CA SER A 13 -13.43 64.27 -18.96
C SER A 13 -13.34 62.95 -18.18
N MET A 14 -12.16 62.33 -18.15
CA MET A 14 -11.88 61.17 -17.31
C MET A 14 -11.65 61.64 -15.87
N GLU A 15 -12.56 61.26 -14.97
CA GLU A 15 -12.35 61.32 -13.52
C GLU A 15 -11.18 60.40 -13.12
N PRO A 16 -10.16 60.89 -12.38
CA PRO A 16 -8.96 60.13 -12.04
C PRO A 16 -9.16 59.03 -10.98
N GLY A 17 -10.40 58.67 -10.64
CA GLY A 17 -10.73 57.66 -9.61
C GLY A 17 -11.11 56.26 -10.13
N ALA A 18 -11.20 56.06 -11.44
CA ALA A 18 -11.71 54.79 -12.00
C ALA A 18 -10.63 53.72 -12.24
N ILE A 19 -9.34 54.08 -12.21
CA ILE A 19 -8.23 53.15 -12.51
C ILE A 19 -7.77 52.39 -11.25
N GLU A 20 -8.06 52.88 -10.04
CA GLU A 20 -7.62 52.22 -8.80
C GLU A 20 -8.45 50.99 -8.43
N LYS A 21 -9.68 50.84 -8.96
CA LYS A 21 -10.51 49.65 -8.72
C LYS A 21 -10.21 48.46 -9.64
N LEU A 22 -9.21 48.56 -10.51
CA LEU A 22 -8.70 47.45 -11.32
C LEU A 22 -7.31 46.98 -10.86
N SER A 23 -6.90 47.31 -9.63
CA SER A 23 -5.74 46.67 -9.01
C SER A 23 -6.08 45.22 -8.69
N VAL A 24 -5.78 44.34 -9.64
CA VAL A 24 -5.25 42.99 -9.44
C VAL A 24 -5.86 42.32 -8.19
N GLU A 25 -7.05 41.76 -8.35
CA GLU A 25 -7.45 40.57 -7.59
C GLU A 25 -6.44 39.50 -8.00
N SER A 26 -5.28 39.51 -7.31
CA SER A 26 -4.32 38.43 -7.34
C SER A 26 -5.05 37.24 -6.76
N ALA A 27 -5.68 36.46 -7.63
CA ALA A 27 -6.25 35.18 -7.28
C ALA A 27 -5.11 34.37 -6.66
N ALA A 28 -5.09 34.33 -5.33
CA ALA A 28 -4.24 33.42 -4.59
C ALA A 28 -4.46 32.03 -5.21
N PRO A 29 -3.40 31.26 -5.47
CA PRO A 29 -3.57 29.91 -6.00
C PRO A 29 -4.54 29.18 -5.08
N PRO A 30 -5.51 28.42 -5.63
CA PRO A 30 -6.52 27.77 -4.80
C PRO A 30 -5.81 26.98 -3.72
N ALA A 31 -6.00 27.39 -2.47
CA ALA A 31 -5.35 26.76 -1.35
C ALA A 31 -5.75 25.28 -1.40
N SER A 32 -4.78 24.39 -1.63
CA SER A 32 -5.03 22.96 -1.64
C SER A 32 -5.64 22.60 -0.29
N THR A 33 -6.95 22.40 -0.25
CA THR A 33 -7.66 22.13 1.01
C THR A 33 -7.12 20.80 1.54
N ARG A 34 -6.28 20.88 2.58
CA ARG A 34 -5.76 19.68 3.24
C ARG A 34 -6.92 18.97 3.91
N LEU A 35 -7.05 17.67 3.66
CA LEU A 35 -8.08 16.85 4.26
C LEU A 35 -7.67 16.50 5.68
N ALA A 36 -8.17 17.26 6.66
CA ALA A 36 -7.89 17.05 8.08
C ALA A 36 -8.23 15.63 8.54
N SER A 37 -9.29 15.02 7.99
CA SER A 37 -9.66 13.63 8.28
C SER A 37 -8.59 12.62 7.82
N LEU A 38 -7.97 12.85 6.66
CA LEU A 38 -6.91 11.99 6.13
C LEU A 38 -5.62 12.14 6.93
N ASP A 39 -5.29 13.37 7.32
CA ASP A 39 -4.14 13.64 8.18
C ASP A 39 -4.31 13.02 9.58
N ALA A 40 -5.51 13.12 10.17
CA ALA A 40 -5.85 12.48 11.45
C ALA A 40 -5.80 10.95 11.36
N PHE A 41 -6.38 10.37 10.30
CA PHE A 41 -6.34 8.92 10.07
C PHE A 41 -4.91 8.39 9.89
N ARG A 42 -4.08 9.11 9.13
CA ARG A 42 -2.66 8.79 9.01
C ARG A 42 -1.94 8.85 10.36
N GLY A 43 -2.18 9.89 11.15
CA GLY A 43 -1.59 10.03 12.49
C GLY A 43 -1.98 8.88 13.41
N PHE A 44 -3.25 8.47 13.39
CA PHE A 44 -3.75 7.31 14.12
C PHE A 44 -3.02 6.02 13.73
N ILE A 45 -2.86 5.75 12.43
CA ILE A 45 -2.15 4.57 11.95
C ILE A 45 -0.66 4.60 12.32
N MET A 46 0.01 5.76 12.18
CA MET A 46 1.42 5.90 12.58
C MET A 46 1.62 5.67 14.08
N PHE A 47 0.68 6.15 14.91
CA PHE A 47 0.69 5.90 16.35
C PHE A 47 0.68 4.40 16.67
N TRP A 48 -0.17 3.62 16.00
CA TRP A 48 -0.25 2.18 16.25
C TRP A 48 0.94 1.38 15.71
N ILE A 49 1.50 1.77 14.56
CA ILE A 49 2.68 1.12 13.98
C ILE A 49 3.92 1.33 14.86
N VAL A 50 4.11 2.53 15.40
CA VAL A 50 5.30 2.86 16.20
C VAL A 50 5.11 2.54 17.68
N GLY A 51 3.95 2.83 18.25
CA GLY A 51 3.70 2.75 19.69
C GLY A 51 2.79 1.60 20.14
N GLY A 52 2.18 0.85 19.22
CA GLY A 52 1.21 -0.19 19.57
C GLY A 52 1.80 -1.32 20.43
N ALA A 53 3.02 -1.75 20.11
CA ALA A 53 3.73 -2.78 20.89
C ALA A 53 4.02 -2.31 22.33
N GLU A 54 4.60 -1.11 22.47
CA GLU A 54 4.89 -0.50 23.78
C GLU A 54 3.62 -0.30 24.61
N LEU A 55 2.52 0.12 23.96
CA LEU A 55 1.23 0.28 24.62
C LEU A 55 0.71 -1.06 25.15
N MET A 56 0.83 -2.13 24.37
CA MET A 56 0.45 -3.46 24.81
C MET A 56 1.30 -3.95 25.98
N GLU A 57 2.62 -3.78 25.93
CA GLU A 57 3.48 -4.11 27.07
C GLU A 57 3.09 -3.31 28.32
N GLY A 58 2.77 -2.03 28.16
CA GLY A 58 2.26 -1.19 29.25
C GLY A 58 1.01 -1.77 29.90
N PHE A 59 0.03 -2.23 29.11
CA PHE A 59 -1.17 -2.88 29.62
C PHE A 59 -0.89 -4.21 30.32
N GLN A 60 0.05 -5.01 29.82
CA GLN A 60 0.45 -6.26 30.47
C GLN A 60 1.09 -6.01 31.85
N ARG A 61 1.83 -4.90 32.01
CA ARG A 61 2.45 -4.51 33.29
C ARG A 61 1.45 -3.97 34.32
N LEU A 62 0.25 -3.53 33.92
CA LEU A 62 -0.80 -3.05 34.83
C LEU A 62 -1.52 -4.18 35.59
N GLY A 63 -1.22 -5.45 35.27
CA GLY A 63 -1.77 -6.62 35.92
C GLY A 63 -2.98 -7.21 35.18
N HIS A 64 -3.26 -8.48 35.46
CA HIS A 64 -4.31 -9.26 34.81
C HIS A 64 -5.67 -8.96 35.41
N ASN A 65 -6.57 -8.43 34.59
CA ASN A 65 -7.98 -8.29 34.88
C ASN A 65 -8.77 -8.44 33.57
N PHE A 66 -10.08 -8.67 33.66
CA PHE A 66 -10.93 -8.89 32.49
C PHE A 66 -10.82 -7.79 31.43
N VAL A 67 -10.58 -6.54 31.84
CA VAL A 67 -10.47 -5.39 30.93
C VAL A 67 -9.09 -5.34 30.27
N THR A 68 -8.00 -5.47 31.05
CA THR A 68 -6.62 -5.44 30.53
C THR A 68 -6.36 -6.64 29.63
N ASP A 69 -6.81 -7.83 30.02
CA ASP A 69 -6.69 -9.03 29.19
C ASP A 69 -7.52 -8.90 27.90
N GLY A 70 -8.71 -8.29 27.96
CA GLY A 70 -9.52 -7.98 26.78
C GLY A 70 -8.84 -7.00 25.81
N ILE A 71 -8.20 -5.96 26.34
CA ILE A 71 -7.43 -4.98 25.53
C ILE A 71 -6.20 -5.66 24.92
N VAL A 72 -5.42 -6.38 25.72
CA VAL A 72 -4.22 -7.11 25.27
C VAL A 72 -4.58 -8.17 24.22
N ALA A 73 -5.75 -8.81 24.34
CA ALA A 73 -6.23 -9.74 23.32
C ALA A 73 -6.45 -9.04 21.97
N GLN A 74 -7.00 -7.83 21.95
CA GLN A 74 -7.24 -7.06 20.71
C GLN A 74 -5.97 -6.46 20.12
N LEU A 75 -4.98 -6.16 20.96
CA LEU A 75 -3.68 -5.62 20.54
C LEU A 75 -2.72 -6.72 20.05
N ASN A 76 -3.00 -7.99 20.35
CA ASN A 76 -2.25 -9.13 19.80
C ASN A 76 -2.80 -9.58 18.46
N HIS A 77 -1.92 -10.11 17.61
CA HIS A 77 -2.31 -10.75 16.36
C HIS A 77 -3.06 -12.06 16.59
N THR A 78 -3.97 -12.35 15.67
CA THR A 78 -4.59 -13.68 15.62
C THR A 78 -3.57 -14.70 15.11
N PRO A 79 -3.50 -15.92 15.67
CA PRO A 79 -2.49 -16.91 15.24
C PRO A 79 -2.62 -17.33 13.76
N TRP A 80 -3.85 -17.39 13.24
CA TRP A 80 -4.11 -17.71 11.83
C TRP A 80 -5.55 -17.36 11.40
N GLN A 81 -6.55 -17.91 12.08
CA GLN A 81 -7.97 -17.67 11.78
C GLN A 81 -8.62 -16.76 12.81
N GLY A 82 -9.25 -15.69 12.32
CA GLY A 82 -9.93 -14.68 13.12
C GLY A 82 -9.52 -13.28 12.70
N LEU A 83 -10.05 -12.28 13.39
CA LEU A 83 -9.75 -10.88 13.14
C LEU A 83 -9.70 -10.15 14.47
N ARG A 84 -8.56 -9.53 14.76
CA ARG A 84 -8.38 -8.64 15.91
C ARG A 84 -8.09 -7.23 15.45
N PHE A 85 -8.26 -6.27 16.34
CA PHE A 85 -8.04 -4.86 16.04
C PHE A 85 -6.65 -4.60 15.43
N TYR A 86 -5.60 -5.22 15.99
CA TYR A 86 -4.23 -4.99 15.52
C TYR A 86 -3.99 -5.52 14.09
N ASP A 87 -4.72 -6.56 13.67
CA ASP A 87 -4.68 -7.10 12.30
C ASP A 87 -5.20 -6.10 11.26
N CYS A 88 -6.08 -5.17 11.67
CA CYS A 88 -6.68 -4.16 10.78
C CYS A 88 -5.76 -2.97 10.47
N ILE A 89 -4.65 -2.80 11.20
CA ILE A 89 -3.75 -1.64 11.04
C ILE A 89 -3.10 -1.63 9.66
N TRP A 90 -2.63 -2.79 9.21
CA TRP A 90 -1.98 -2.93 7.90
C TRP A 90 -2.94 -2.67 6.71
N PRO A 91 -4.13 -3.31 6.64
CA PRO A 91 -5.13 -2.97 5.62
C PRO A 91 -5.54 -1.48 5.64
N SER A 92 -5.70 -0.91 6.83
CA SER A 92 -6.03 0.51 7.00
C SER A 92 -4.92 1.43 6.47
N PHE A 93 -3.66 1.09 6.72
CA PHE A 93 -2.51 1.80 6.18
C PHE A 93 -2.51 1.78 4.64
N MET A 94 -2.73 0.61 4.01
CA MET A 94 -2.79 0.49 2.55
C MET A 94 -3.93 1.28 1.94
N LEU A 95 -5.11 1.25 2.57
CA LEU A 95 -6.24 2.05 2.13
C LEU A 95 -5.91 3.54 2.18
N MET A 96 -5.29 4.01 3.28
CA MET A 96 -4.86 5.41 3.42
C MET A 96 -3.85 5.81 2.34
N VAL A 97 -2.84 4.97 2.08
CA VAL A 97 -1.85 5.20 1.01
C VAL A 97 -2.55 5.30 -0.34
N GLY A 98 -3.44 4.36 -0.67
CA GLY A 98 -4.19 4.35 -1.93
C GLY A 98 -5.05 5.60 -2.11
N MET A 99 -5.78 6.02 -1.07
CA MET A 99 -6.58 7.25 -1.10
C MET A 99 -5.73 8.51 -1.31
N SER A 100 -4.48 8.53 -0.82
CA SER A 100 -3.59 9.69 -0.95
C SER A 100 -3.06 9.93 -2.37
N VAL A 101 -3.01 8.89 -3.21
CA VAL A 101 -2.46 8.94 -4.58
C VAL A 101 -3.18 9.95 -5.47
N PRO A 102 -4.52 9.91 -5.66
CA PRO A 102 -5.22 10.86 -6.52
C PRO A 102 -5.10 12.31 -6.05
N PHE A 103 -5.08 12.56 -4.74
CA PHE A 103 -4.90 13.91 -4.20
C PHE A 103 -3.50 14.46 -4.48
N SER A 104 -2.47 13.64 -4.24
CA SER A 104 -1.09 14.00 -4.59
C SER A 104 -0.95 14.22 -6.09
N TYR A 105 -1.51 13.31 -6.90
CA TYR A 105 -1.48 13.40 -8.35
C TYR A 105 -2.12 14.69 -8.87
N SER A 106 -3.34 15.01 -8.41
CA SER A 106 -4.07 16.22 -8.80
C SER A 106 -3.31 17.50 -8.48
N LYS A 107 -2.62 17.53 -7.32
CA LYS A 107 -1.80 18.67 -6.92
C LYS A 107 -0.59 18.86 -7.83
N HIS A 108 0.19 17.81 -8.07
CA HIS A 108 1.41 17.91 -8.89
C HIS A 108 1.10 18.13 -10.37
N ALA A 109 -0.04 17.63 -10.87
CA ALA A 109 -0.48 17.83 -12.26
C ALA A 109 -0.75 19.31 -12.62
N GLN A 110 -0.83 20.22 -11.65
CA GLN A 110 -0.99 21.66 -11.89
C GLN A 110 0.33 22.35 -12.25
N THR A 111 1.47 21.79 -11.84
CA THR A 111 2.78 22.44 -11.93
C THR A 111 3.83 21.60 -12.65
N GLU A 112 3.64 20.28 -12.73
CA GLU A 112 4.62 19.33 -13.24
C GLU A 112 4.09 18.60 -14.48
N THR A 113 5.00 18.25 -15.39
CA THR A 113 4.71 17.40 -16.53
C THR A 113 4.51 15.95 -16.10
N HIS A 114 3.84 15.18 -16.96
CA HIS A 114 3.64 13.73 -16.76
C HIS A 114 4.94 12.97 -16.52
N ARG A 115 6.00 13.35 -17.24
CA ARG A 115 7.30 12.70 -17.17
C ARG A 115 7.97 12.97 -15.83
N GLU A 116 7.92 14.19 -15.34
CA GLU A 116 8.48 14.59 -14.04
C GLU A 116 7.79 13.84 -12.90
N MET A 117 6.45 13.81 -12.92
CA MET A 117 5.67 13.06 -11.93
C MET A 117 5.98 11.57 -11.95
N THR A 118 6.09 10.97 -13.14
CA THR A 118 6.41 9.55 -13.29
C THR A 118 7.81 9.23 -12.80
N LEU A 119 8.79 10.09 -13.08
CA LEU A 119 10.15 9.93 -12.58
C LEU A 119 10.22 10.08 -11.06
N CYS A 120 9.47 11.02 -10.49
CA CYS A 120 9.34 11.20 -9.04
C CYS A 120 8.73 9.97 -8.37
N ALA A 121 7.62 9.45 -8.93
CA ALA A 121 6.98 8.24 -8.46
C ALA A 121 7.92 7.02 -8.56
N PHE A 122 8.61 6.85 -9.69
CA PHE A 122 9.59 5.80 -9.89
C PHE A 122 10.75 5.88 -8.89
N ARG A 123 11.32 7.07 -8.68
CA ARG A 123 12.38 7.27 -7.68
C ARG A 123 11.91 6.89 -6.29
N ARG A 124 10.68 7.27 -5.91
CA ARG A 124 10.09 6.90 -4.63
C ARG A 124 9.93 5.38 -4.50
N THR A 125 9.46 4.71 -5.54
CA THR A 125 9.36 3.26 -5.58
C THR A 125 10.72 2.59 -5.43
N VAL A 126 11.75 3.03 -6.16
CA VAL A 126 13.10 2.50 -6.05
C VAL A 126 13.67 2.71 -4.64
N VAL A 127 13.52 3.91 -4.06
CA VAL A 127 14.00 4.20 -2.70
C VAL A 127 13.31 3.29 -1.67
N LEU A 128 11.98 3.16 -1.73
CA LEU A 128 11.25 2.30 -0.80
C LEU A 128 11.63 0.82 -0.97
N PHE A 129 11.81 0.38 -2.21
CA PHE A 129 12.22 -0.98 -2.51
C PHE A 129 13.61 -1.27 -1.92
N LEU A 130 14.58 -0.40 -2.17
CA LEU A 130 15.94 -0.52 -1.64
C LEU A 130 16.01 -0.42 -0.11
N LEU A 131 15.17 0.42 0.50
CA LEU A 131 15.07 0.47 1.96
C LEU A 131 14.51 -0.84 2.54
N GLY A 132 13.55 -1.47 1.84
CA GLY A 132 13.07 -2.81 2.16
C GLY A 132 14.19 -3.85 2.08
N SER A 133 14.92 -3.88 0.97
CA SER A 133 16.05 -4.79 0.77
C SER A 133 17.15 -4.58 1.81
N LEU A 134 17.47 -3.32 2.13
CA LEU A 134 18.48 -2.98 3.14
C LEU A 134 18.06 -3.44 4.52
N ARG A 135 16.81 -3.17 4.91
CA ARG A 135 16.25 -3.60 6.20
C ARG A 135 16.35 -5.11 6.35
N GLU A 136 16.03 -5.84 5.30
CA GLU A 136 16.12 -7.31 5.32
C GLU A 136 17.56 -7.81 5.33
N SER A 137 18.42 -7.23 4.49
CA SER A 137 19.84 -7.58 4.43
C SER A 137 20.55 -7.38 5.79
N VAL A 138 20.20 -6.30 6.51
CA VAL A 138 20.71 -6.03 7.86
C VAL A 138 20.18 -7.05 8.86
N SER A 139 18.91 -7.45 8.75
CA SER A 139 18.30 -8.45 9.63
C SER A 139 18.93 -9.84 9.46
N LEU A 140 19.20 -10.24 8.22
CA LEU A 140 19.78 -11.54 7.87
C LEU A 140 21.31 -11.58 8.00
N GLY A 141 21.98 -10.42 7.99
CA GLY A 141 23.45 -10.34 7.99
C GLY A 141 24.09 -10.71 6.64
N SER A 142 23.29 -10.87 5.59
CA SER A 142 23.73 -11.21 4.23
C SER A 142 22.96 -10.37 3.21
N PRO A 143 23.56 -10.03 2.04
CA PRO A 143 22.87 -9.25 1.02
C PRO A 143 21.65 -10.01 0.48
N TYR A 144 20.47 -9.42 0.64
CA TYR A 144 19.20 -9.99 0.19
C TYR A 144 18.33 -8.89 -0.45
N LEU A 145 18.03 -9.06 -1.74
CA LEU A 145 17.50 -7.98 -2.58
C LEU A 145 15.98 -7.98 -2.71
N VAL A 146 15.34 -9.14 -2.80
CA VAL A 146 13.90 -9.25 -3.11
C VAL A 146 13.22 -9.98 -1.96
N GLU A 147 12.59 -9.23 -1.06
CA GLU A 147 11.83 -9.74 0.08
C GLU A 147 10.39 -9.22 -0.02
N LEU A 148 9.53 -9.97 -0.69
CA LEU A 148 8.13 -9.61 -0.89
C LEU A 148 7.26 -9.81 0.37
N SER A 149 7.74 -10.56 1.36
CA SER A 149 7.14 -10.65 2.71
C SER A 149 7.32 -9.35 3.51
N SER A 150 8.34 -8.54 3.18
CA SER A 150 8.56 -7.26 3.85
C SER A 150 7.42 -6.29 3.57
N ALA A 151 7.14 -5.37 4.50
CA ALA A 151 6.12 -4.34 4.29
C ALA A 151 6.49 -3.34 3.17
N LEU A 152 7.76 -2.98 3.04
CA LEU A 152 8.20 -1.83 2.24
C LEU A 152 8.15 -2.08 0.72
N GLN A 153 8.54 -3.27 0.27
CA GLN A 153 8.57 -3.58 -1.16
C GLN A 153 7.15 -3.68 -1.77
N PRO A 154 6.17 -4.37 -1.15
CA PRO A 154 4.77 -4.36 -1.58
C PRO A 154 4.17 -2.95 -1.60
N ILE A 155 4.46 -2.10 -0.61
CA ILE A 155 4.02 -0.68 -0.63
C ILE A 155 4.55 0.02 -1.87
N ALA A 156 5.84 -0.16 -2.18
CA ALA A 156 6.49 0.50 -3.31
C ALA A 156 5.84 0.10 -4.65
N ILE A 157 5.56 -1.20 -4.82
CA ILE A 157 4.92 -1.76 -6.02
C ILE A 157 3.48 -1.30 -6.12
N ALA A 158 2.68 -1.46 -5.05
CA ALA A 158 1.28 -1.07 -5.01
C ALA A 158 1.11 0.44 -5.28
N TYR A 159 1.97 1.28 -4.69
CA TYR A 159 1.98 2.72 -4.95
C TYR A 159 2.25 3.05 -6.42
N PHE A 160 3.24 2.39 -7.03
CA PHE A 160 3.58 2.61 -8.43
C PHE A 160 2.44 2.21 -9.36
N VAL A 161 1.86 1.02 -9.14
CA VAL A 161 0.70 0.55 -9.90
C VAL A 161 -0.48 1.52 -9.73
N ALA A 162 -0.77 1.95 -8.51
CA ALA A 162 -1.81 2.93 -8.22
C ALA A 162 -1.59 4.25 -8.97
N PHE A 163 -0.34 4.74 -9.02
CA PHE A 163 0.03 5.93 -9.79
C PHE A 163 -0.24 5.75 -11.29
N LEU A 164 0.09 4.59 -11.87
CA LEU A 164 -0.14 4.33 -13.30
C LEU A 164 -1.63 4.29 -13.67
N VAL A 165 -2.48 3.80 -12.76
CA VAL A 165 -3.93 3.67 -13.01
C VAL A 165 -4.74 4.89 -12.60
N VAL A 166 -4.15 5.85 -11.87
CA VAL A 166 -4.86 7.01 -11.30
C VAL A 166 -5.63 7.85 -12.34
N ARG A 167 -5.14 7.91 -13.58
CA ARG A 167 -5.78 8.64 -14.69
C ARG A 167 -6.84 7.85 -15.43
N LYS A 168 -6.94 6.54 -15.18
CA LYS A 168 -7.93 5.69 -15.84
C LYS A 168 -9.31 6.00 -15.27
N SER A 169 -10.36 5.63 -16.01
CA SER A 169 -11.73 5.87 -15.57
C SER A 169 -12.03 5.14 -14.25
N PRO A 170 -12.93 5.66 -13.40
CA PRO A 170 -13.28 5.00 -12.13
C PRO A 170 -13.84 3.59 -12.36
N ARG A 171 -14.53 3.35 -13.48
CA ARG A 171 -14.98 2.02 -13.89
C ARG A 171 -13.82 1.07 -14.15
N PHE A 172 -12.77 1.54 -14.82
CA PHE A 172 -11.57 0.73 -15.05
C PHE A 172 -10.86 0.43 -13.72
N GLN A 173 -10.72 1.43 -12.84
CA GLN A 173 -10.11 1.24 -11.52
C GLN A 173 -10.89 0.22 -10.67
N ALA A 174 -12.22 0.32 -10.64
CA ALA A 174 -13.09 -0.62 -9.93
C ALA A 174 -13.06 -2.02 -10.55
N ALA A 175 -13.08 -2.12 -11.88
CA ALA A 175 -12.96 -3.40 -12.58
C ALA A 175 -11.61 -4.07 -12.33
N LEU A 176 -10.51 -3.31 -12.35
CA LEU A 176 -9.18 -3.82 -12.04
C LEU A 176 -9.07 -4.30 -10.59
N ALA A 177 -9.59 -3.52 -9.63
CA ALA A 177 -9.63 -3.92 -8.23
C ALA A 177 -10.46 -5.19 -8.02
N ALA A 178 -11.64 -5.26 -8.63
CA ALA A 178 -12.50 -6.45 -8.59
C ALA A 178 -11.82 -7.66 -9.26
N LEU A 179 -11.13 -7.46 -10.39
CA LEU A 179 -10.39 -8.51 -11.08
C LEU A 179 -9.25 -9.05 -10.23
N ILE A 180 -8.46 -8.18 -9.59
CA ILE A 180 -7.36 -8.60 -8.71
C ILE A 180 -7.93 -9.38 -7.52
N LEU A 181 -8.98 -8.86 -6.88
CA LEU A 181 -9.57 -9.49 -5.69
C LEU A 181 -10.24 -10.83 -6.01
N ALA A 182 -11.15 -10.84 -6.99
CA ALA A 182 -11.86 -12.05 -7.39
C ALA A 182 -10.92 -13.05 -8.06
N GLY A 183 -9.98 -12.58 -8.88
CA GLY A 183 -8.97 -13.42 -9.52
C GLY A 183 -8.08 -14.11 -8.49
N HIS A 184 -7.60 -13.38 -7.47
CA HIS A 184 -6.84 -13.97 -6.38
C HIS A 184 -7.66 -14.96 -5.57
N ALA A 185 -8.90 -14.62 -5.20
CA ALA A 185 -9.79 -15.52 -4.46
C ALA A 185 -10.10 -16.81 -5.24
N LEU A 186 -10.40 -16.71 -6.54
CA LEU A 186 -10.65 -17.87 -7.40
C LEU A 186 -9.39 -18.71 -7.60
N LEU A 187 -8.22 -18.08 -7.72
CA LEU A 187 -6.95 -18.78 -7.82
C LEU A 187 -6.71 -19.64 -6.56
N LEU A 188 -6.92 -19.07 -5.36
CA LEU A 188 -6.78 -19.83 -4.11
C LEU A 188 -7.85 -20.91 -3.94
N ALA A 189 -9.08 -20.67 -4.43
CA ALA A 189 -10.18 -21.61 -4.29
C ALA A 189 -10.10 -22.80 -5.27
N LEU A 190 -9.57 -22.61 -6.48
CA LEU A 190 -9.69 -23.58 -7.57
C LEU A 190 -8.37 -24.23 -7.98
N VAL A 191 -7.22 -23.60 -7.70
CA VAL A 191 -5.91 -24.12 -8.09
C VAL A 191 -5.33 -24.93 -6.94
N SER A 192 -4.96 -26.18 -7.22
CA SER A 192 -4.19 -27.04 -6.30
C SER A 192 -2.69 -26.91 -6.55
N ALA A 193 -1.90 -27.26 -5.55
CA ALA A 193 -0.45 -27.41 -5.66
C ALA A 193 -0.06 -28.88 -5.40
N PRO A 194 1.14 -29.33 -5.82
CA PRO A 194 1.63 -30.66 -5.50
C PRO A 194 1.56 -30.96 -4.00
N GLY A 195 0.73 -31.94 -3.61
CA GLY A 195 0.52 -32.31 -2.21
C GLY A 195 -0.43 -31.41 -1.41
N ILE A 196 -1.04 -30.39 -2.01
CA ILE A 196 -1.97 -29.44 -1.36
C ILE A 196 -3.28 -29.37 -2.17
N PRO A 197 -4.44 -29.74 -1.60
CA PRO A 197 -5.71 -29.65 -2.30
C PRO A 197 -6.12 -28.18 -2.57
N ALA A 198 -6.93 -27.97 -3.61
CA ALA A 198 -7.47 -26.67 -3.92
C ALA A 198 -8.40 -26.17 -2.81
N GLY A 199 -8.39 -24.87 -2.52
CA GLY A 199 -9.24 -24.26 -1.50
C GLY A 199 -8.76 -24.46 -0.06
N THR A 200 -7.53 -24.95 0.16
CA THR A 200 -6.97 -25.04 1.51
C THR A 200 -6.34 -23.71 1.93
N TYR A 201 -6.82 -23.19 3.06
CA TYR A 201 -6.35 -21.97 3.72
C TYR A 201 -5.68 -22.28 5.05
N GLU A 202 -5.09 -23.46 5.19
CA GLU A 202 -4.39 -23.87 6.42
C GLU A 202 -3.01 -23.20 6.49
N LEU A 203 -2.54 -23.01 7.72
CA LEU A 203 -1.22 -22.43 7.98
C LEU A 203 -0.15 -23.32 7.35
N ASN A 204 0.75 -22.72 6.57
CA ASN A 204 1.83 -23.40 5.82
C ASN A 204 1.38 -24.48 4.82
N HIS A 205 0.09 -24.75 4.67
CA HIS A 205 -0.48 -25.73 3.75
C HIS A 205 -1.50 -25.05 2.83
N ASN A 206 -1.01 -24.08 2.06
CA ASN A 206 -1.82 -23.32 1.12
C ASN A 206 -1.00 -22.98 -0.13
N LEU A 207 -1.71 -22.60 -1.20
CA LEU A 207 -1.11 -22.31 -2.50
C LEU A 207 -0.12 -21.14 -2.45
N VAL A 208 -0.37 -20.12 -1.63
CA VAL A 208 0.53 -18.95 -1.51
C VAL A 208 1.89 -19.39 -0.97
N ASN A 209 1.88 -20.13 0.14
CA ASN A 209 3.10 -20.65 0.74
C ASN A 209 3.89 -21.54 -0.23
N TYR A 210 3.20 -22.40 -1.00
CA TYR A 210 3.85 -23.23 -2.01
C TYR A 210 4.56 -22.38 -3.08
N VAL A 211 3.89 -21.35 -3.60
CA VAL A 211 4.46 -20.46 -4.62
C VAL A 211 5.64 -19.67 -4.05
N ASP A 212 5.53 -19.17 -2.82
CA ASP A 212 6.59 -18.41 -2.17
C ASP A 212 7.84 -19.27 -1.95
N VAL A 213 7.67 -20.51 -1.47
CA VAL A 213 8.79 -21.45 -1.32
C VAL A 213 9.39 -21.86 -2.66
N ALA A 214 8.56 -22.05 -3.70
CA ALA A 214 9.04 -22.41 -5.03
C ALA A 214 9.83 -21.29 -5.72
N LEU A 215 9.46 -20.02 -5.51
CA LEU A 215 10.08 -18.86 -6.15
C LEU A 215 11.27 -18.29 -5.38
N PHE A 216 11.15 -18.19 -4.04
CA PHE A 216 12.13 -17.54 -3.18
C PHE A 216 12.93 -18.53 -2.33
N GLY A 217 12.62 -19.82 -2.42
CA GLY A 217 13.19 -20.86 -1.57
C GLY A 217 12.57 -20.86 -0.18
N SER A 218 13.13 -21.69 0.71
CA SER A 218 12.77 -21.69 2.12
C SER A 218 13.23 -20.37 2.76
N HIS A 219 12.32 -19.41 2.87
CA HIS A 219 12.53 -18.19 3.63
C HIS A 219 12.22 -18.45 5.11
N TRP A 220 12.73 -17.59 5.99
CA TRP A 220 12.71 -17.75 7.44
C TRP A 220 11.32 -17.59 8.08
N GLU A 221 10.31 -17.18 7.30
CA GLU A 221 8.90 -17.13 7.71
C GLU A 221 8.12 -18.42 7.40
N ALA A 222 8.74 -19.60 7.56
CA ALA A 222 7.97 -20.71 8.11
C ALA A 222 7.45 -20.22 9.47
N TRP A 223 6.18 -19.77 9.52
CA TRP A 223 5.60 -19.07 10.67
C TRP A 223 6.07 -19.68 11.99
N ARG A 224 6.67 -18.87 12.86
CA ARG A 224 7.33 -19.31 14.10
C ARG A 224 6.41 -20.07 15.09
N TYR A 225 5.10 -20.06 14.84
CA TYR A 225 4.08 -20.82 15.57
C TYR A 225 3.71 -22.17 14.93
N ALA A 226 4.42 -22.63 13.89
CA ALA A 226 4.23 -23.96 13.30
C ALA A 226 4.34 -25.12 14.31
N GLY A 227 4.97 -24.88 15.47
CA GLY A 227 5.05 -25.86 16.57
C GLY A 227 3.90 -25.83 17.58
N VAL A 228 2.90 -24.95 17.48
CA VAL A 228 1.86 -24.78 18.53
C VAL A 228 0.50 -25.39 18.16
N GLY A 229 0.38 -26.03 17.00
CA GLY A 229 -0.84 -26.72 16.60
C GLY A 229 -0.55 -28.14 16.13
N ASN A 230 -0.37 -29.08 17.07
CA ASN A 230 -0.58 -30.55 16.97
C ASN A 230 -0.46 -31.25 15.60
N CYS A 231 0.40 -30.79 14.70
CA CYS A 231 0.73 -31.45 13.45
C CYS A 231 2.00 -32.28 13.69
N PRO A 232 2.08 -33.51 13.18
CA PRO A 232 3.27 -34.33 13.34
C PRO A 232 4.46 -33.56 12.77
N GLU A 233 5.49 -33.44 13.60
CA GLU A 233 6.77 -32.78 13.33
C GLU A 233 7.27 -33.15 11.93
N HIS A 234 7.06 -32.25 10.96
CA HIS A 234 7.53 -32.48 9.60
C HIS A 234 9.04 -32.26 9.62
N ASN A 235 9.78 -33.37 9.50
CA ASN A 235 11.23 -33.36 9.41
C ASN A 235 11.63 -32.44 8.24
N PRO A 236 12.42 -31.38 8.46
CA PRO A 236 12.84 -30.46 7.41
C PRO A 236 13.61 -31.13 6.27
N ASN A 237 14.04 -32.38 6.44
CA ASN A 237 14.68 -33.20 5.40
C ASN A 237 13.69 -33.87 4.42
N ASP A 238 12.38 -33.93 4.69
CA ASP A 238 11.40 -34.58 3.78
C ASP A 238 11.08 -33.72 2.55
N PHE A 239 11.18 -32.39 2.67
CA PHE A 239 10.89 -31.47 1.55
C PHE A 239 11.97 -31.53 0.46
N ASP A 240 13.23 -31.71 0.87
CA ASP A 240 14.39 -31.69 -0.04
C ASP A 240 14.42 -32.92 -0.96
N HIS A 241 13.99 -34.09 -0.47
CA HIS A 241 13.89 -35.32 -1.27
C HIS A 241 12.75 -35.29 -2.30
N THR A 242 11.65 -34.60 -1.98
CA THR A 242 10.45 -34.60 -2.81
C THR A 242 10.57 -33.61 -3.97
N LEU A 243 11.13 -32.41 -3.73
CA LEU A 243 11.41 -31.44 -4.79
C LEU A 243 12.61 -31.86 -5.65
N GLY A 244 13.66 -32.43 -5.05
CA GLY A 244 14.84 -32.90 -5.78
C GLY A 244 14.59 -34.09 -6.71
N SER A 245 13.51 -34.85 -6.47
CA SER A 245 13.08 -35.95 -7.35
C SER A 245 12.05 -35.51 -8.40
N ALA A 246 11.17 -34.56 -8.07
CA ALA A 246 10.24 -33.97 -9.03
C ALA A 246 10.96 -33.09 -10.07
N ALA A 247 11.96 -32.31 -9.66
CA ALA A 247 12.77 -31.50 -10.56
C ALA A 247 13.67 -32.34 -11.49
N ARG A 248 14.11 -33.54 -11.06
CA ARG A 248 14.86 -34.48 -11.92
C ARG A 248 13.98 -35.13 -12.98
N ARG A 249 12.72 -35.47 -12.66
CA ARG A 249 11.80 -36.04 -13.66
C ARG A 249 11.37 -35.04 -14.72
N ALA A 250 11.27 -33.76 -14.39
CA ALA A 250 10.91 -32.72 -15.37
C ALA A 250 12.04 -32.36 -16.37
N VAL A 251 13.25 -32.90 -16.17
CA VAL A 251 14.40 -32.71 -17.07
C VAL A 251 14.68 -33.95 -17.94
N GLU A 252 14.07 -35.10 -17.61
CA GLU A 252 14.23 -36.37 -18.34
C GLU A 252 13.05 -36.72 -19.27
N GLU A 253 12.02 -35.86 -19.38
CA GLU A 253 10.94 -35.91 -20.39
C GLU A 253 11.03 -34.73 -21.37
#